data_AF-A0A7X6V6C0-F1
#
_entry.id   AF-A0A7X6V6C0-F1
#
_cell.length_a   1.000
_cell.length_b   1.000
_cell.length_c   1.000
_cell.angle_alpha   90.00
_cell.angle_beta   90.00
_cell.angle_gamma   90.00
#
_symmetry.space_group_name_H-M   'P 1'
#
loop_
_entity.id
_entity.type
_entity.pdbx_description
1 polymer ?
#
loop_
_entity_poly.entity_id
_entity_poly.type
_entity_poly.pdbx_seq_one_letter_code
_entity_poly.pdbx_strand_id
1 'polypeptide(L)'
;MKRKILFYIIAGILSAIFFIVLYKWFFNQPCKVPEKPDNVPYSAVWKGDFDEGQWIELVSMREDTCRFRIYQDYDGSLILDADFYYVDC
;
A
#
# COMPACT_ATOMS: atom_id res chain seq x y z
N MET A 1 -47.40 24.50 2.64
CA MET A 1 -46.05 25.12 2.72
C MET A 1 -45.09 24.31 3.60
N LYS A 2 -45.41 24.05 4.87
CA LYS A 2 -44.59 23.25 5.81
C LYS A 2 -44.24 21.82 5.32
N ARG A 3 -45.19 21.10 4.70
CA ARG A 3 -44.94 19.77 4.11
C ARG A 3 -43.90 19.79 2.98
N LYS A 4 -43.92 20.82 2.13
CA LYS A 4 -42.95 20.97 1.04
C LYS A 4 -41.55 21.28 1.58
N ILE A 5 -41.46 22.13 2.61
CA ILE A 5 -40.21 22.43 3.31
C ILE A 5 -39.63 21.17 3.95
N LEU A 6 -40.46 20.36 4.63
CA LEU A 6 -40.04 19.08 5.19
C LEU A 6 -39.50 18.12 4.11
N PHE A 7 -40.16 18.04 2.94
CA PHE A 7 -39.67 17.25 1.81
C PHE A 7 -38.29 17.71 1.32
N TYR A 8 -38.06 19.02 1.19
CA TYR A 8 -36.74 19.53 0.79
C TYR A 8 -35.65 19.24 1.84
N ILE A 9 -35.98 19.32 3.12
CA ILE A 9 -35.05 18.96 4.20
C ILE A 9 -34.67 17.48 4.12
N ILE A 10 -35.67 16.59 3.99
CA ILE A 10 -35.44 15.15 3.86
C ILE A 10 -34.61 14.83 2.61
N ALA A 11 -34.96 15.43 1.46
CA ALA A 11 -34.22 15.25 0.22
C ALA A 11 -32.76 15.73 0.34
N GLY A 12 -32.52 16.86 1.02
CA GLY A 12 -31.18 17.38 1.28
C GLY A 12 -30.34 16.43 2.15
N ILE A 13 -30.93 15.87 3.21
CA ILE A 13 -30.26 14.89 4.08
C ILE A 13 -29.90 13.62 3.29
N LEU A 14 -30.85 13.09 2.51
CA LEU A 14 -30.61 11.91 1.68
C LEU A 14 -29.49 12.15 0.64
N SER A 15 -29.49 13.32 0.01
CA SER A 15 -28.44 13.74 -0.91
C SER A 15 -27.07 13.80 -0.22
N ALA A 16 -27.00 14.38 0.98
CA ALA A 16 -25.75 14.48 1.74
C ALA A 16 -25.21 13.10 2.12
N ILE A 17 -26.08 12.19 2.59
CA ILE A 17 -25.71 10.81 2.91
C ILE A 17 -25.17 10.11 1.66
N PHE A 18 -25.83 10.26 0.51
CA PHE A 18 -25.39 9.68 -0.75
C PHE A 18 -23.98 10.14 -1.14
N PHE A 19 -23.69 11.44 -1.07
CA PHE A 19 -22.35 11.96 -1.36
C PHE A 19 -21.28 11.48 -0.38
N ILE A 20 -21.60 11.33 0.92
CA ILE A 20 -20.68 10.78 1.91
C ILE A 20 -20.34 9.31 1.60
N VAL A 21 -21.33 8.52 1.21
CA VAL A 21 -21.12 7.12 0.82
C VAL A 21 -20.25 7.04 -0.45
N LEU A 22 -20.54 7.86 -1.47
CA LEU A 22 -19.73 7.92 -2.68
C LEU A 22 -18.29 8.33 -2.40
N TYR A 23 -18.08 9.34 -1.55
CA TYR A 23 -16.75 9.78 -1.14
C TYR A 23 -15.98 8.62 -0.48
N LYS A 24 -16.57 7.95 0.51
CA LYS A 24 -15.93 6.80 1.17
C LYS A 24 -15.63 5.67 0.19
N TRP A 25 -16.55 5.37 -0.73
CA TRP A 25 -16.34 4.33 -1.74
C TRP A 25 -15.20 4.68 -2.69
N PHE A 26 -15.09 5.94 -3.12
CA PHE A 26 -14.05 6.39 -4.04
C PHE A 26 -12.64 6.35 -3.40
N PHE A 27 -12.51 6.75 -2.13
CA PHE A 27 -11.22 6.81 -1.44
C PHE A 27 -10.81 5.50 -0.75
N ASN A 28 -11.75 4.59 -0.46
CA ASN A 28 -11.44 3.28 0.14
C ASN A 28 -11.35 2.16 -0.93
N GLN A 29 -10.94 2.48 -2.15
CA GLN A 29 -10.64 1.44 -3.12
C GLN A 29 -9.46 0.60 -2.63
N PRO A 30 -9.49 -0.73 -2.77
CA PRO A 30 -8.36 -1.57 -2.38
C PRO A 30 -7.15 -1.23 -3.26
N CYS A 31 -6.11 -0.67 -2.65
CA CYS A 31 -4.84 -0.44 -3.32
C CYS A 31 -4.17 -1.80 -3.59
N LYS A 32 -3.77 -2.04 -4.83
CA LYS A 32 -3.08 -3.28 -5.21
C LYS A 32 -1.59 -3.03 -5.12
N VAL A 33 -0.87 -3.88 -4.38
CA VAL A 33 0.60 -3.91 -4.42
C VAL A 33 1.10 -3.78 -5.87
N PRO A 34 2.13 -2.96 -6.13
CA PRO A 34 2.67 -2.79 -7.48
C PRO A 34 3.08 -4.12 -8.10
N GLU A 35 3.03 -4.16 -9.43
CA GLU A 35 3.50 -5.31 -10.19
C GLU A 35 5.01 -5.46 -10.03
N LYS A 36 5.49 -6.71 -9.88
CA LYS A 36 6.92 -6.97 -9.71
C LYS A 36 7.66 -6.77 -11.03
N PRO A 37 8.69 -5.90 -11.09
CA PRO A 37 9.50 -5.74 -12.29
C PRO A 37 10.27 -7.03 -12.66
N ASP A 38 10.44 -7.30 -13.96
CA ASP A 38 11.03 -8.55 -14.47
C ASP A 38 12.48 -8.81 -14.01
N ASN A 39 13.23 -7.75 -13.69
CA ASN A 39 14.60 -7.81 -13.21
C ASN A 39 14.71 -8.02 -11.68
N VAL A 40 13.60 -8.01 -10.95
CA VAL A 40 13.57 -8.33 -9.52
C VAL A 40 13.46 -9.85 -9.35
N PRO A 41 14.31 -10.49 -8.51
CA PRO A 41 14.23 -11.92 -8.27
C PRO A 41 12.85 -12.40 -7.80
N TYR A 42 12.48 -13.60 -8.24
CA TYR A 42 11.22 -14.21 -7.85
C TYR A 42 11.07 -14.36 -6.32
N SER A 43 12.18 -14.63 -5.64
CA SER A 43 12.34 -14.70 -4.18
C SER A 43 12.05 -13.40 -3.43
N ALA A 44 12.12 -12.24 -4.09
CA ALA A 44 11.88 -10.96 -3.44
C ALA A 44 10.40 -10.78 -3.07
N VAL A 45 10.14 -10.14 -1.93
CA VAL A 45 8.79 -9.92 -1.38
C VAL A 45 8.56 -8.42 -1.22
N TRP A 46 7.35 -7.95 -1.55
CA TRP A 46 6.95 -6.57 -1.30
C TRP A 46 6.84 -6.29 0.20
N LYS A 47 7.48 -5.22 0.66
CA LYS A 47 7.37 -4.74 2.04
C LYS A 47 7.15 -3.23 2.04
N GLY A 48 6.09 -2.81 2.71
CA GLY A 48 5.62 -1.42 2.79
C GLY A 48 4.18 -1.30 2.31
N ASP A 49 3.71 -0.06 2.24
CA ASP A 49 2.38 0.26 1.70
C ASP A 49 2.38 0.21 0.16
N PHE A 50 1.26 0.58 -0.45
CA PHE A 50 1.08 0.55 -1.90
C PHE A 50 2.06 1.43 -2.68
N ASP A 51 2.37 2.62 -2.18
CA ASP A 51 3.16 3.67 -2.87
C ASP A 51 4.50 3.96 -2.15
N GLU A 52 4.76 3.25 -1.04
CA GLU A 52 5.92 3.49 -0.17
C GLU A 52 6.60 2.17 0.24
N GLY A 53 6.50 1.14 -0.60
CA GLY A 53 7.15 -0.14 -0.38
C GLY A 53 8.33 -0.38 -1.29
N GLN A 54 9.07 -1.45 -1.00
CA GLN A 54 10.20 -1.91 -1.78
C GLN A 54 10.17 -3.43 -1.92
N TRP A 55 10.82 -3.95 -2.95
CA TRP A 55 11.03 -5.39 -3.09
C TRP A 55 12.26 -5.81 -2.28
N ILE A 56 12.10 -6.75 -1.35
CA ILE A 56 13.16 -7.20 -0.46
C ILE A 56 13.40 -8.70 -0.65
N GLU A 57 14.64 -9.07 -0.94
CA GLU A 57 15.08 -10.46 -1.04
C GLU A 57 16.01 -10.81 0.12
N LEU A 58 15.71 -11.90 0.82
CA LEU A 58 16.66 -12.55 1.73
C LEU A 58 17.61 -13.42 0.90
N VAL A 59 18.88 -13.03 0.81
CA VAL A 59 19.90 -13.72 0.02
C VAL A 59 20.53 -14.86 0.80
N SER A 60 20.87 -14.62 2.08
CA SER A 60 21.45 -15.65 2.95
C SER A 60 21.26 -15.32 4.42
N MET A 61 21.21 -16.34 5.25
CA MET A 61 21.30 -16.23 6.71
C MET A 61 22.54 -16.96 7.21
N ARG A 62 23.21 -16.35 8.18
CA ARG A 62 24.35 -16.89 8.93
C ARG A 62 24.08 -16.73 10.42
N GLU A 63 25.01 -17.18 11.27
CA GLU A 63 24.86 -17.17 12.72
C GLU A 63 24.70 -15.76 13.31
N ASP A 64 25.43 -14.79 12.77
CA ASP A 64 25.52 -13.41 13.26
C ASP A 64 24.95 -12.36 12.30
N THR A 65 24.69 -12.76 11.04
CA THR A 65 24.37 -11.85 9.95
C THR A 65 23.28 -12.41 9.02
N CYS A 66 22.50 -11.51 8.44
CA CYS A 66 21.59 -11.80 7.33
C CYS A 66 21.84 -10.83 6.19
N ARG A 67 21.87 -11.38 4.96
CA ARG A 67 22.08 -10.59 3.75
C ARG A 67 20.75 -10.30 3.08
N PHE A 68 20.45 -9.02 2.89
CA PHE A 68 19.28 -8.58 2.15
C PHE A 68 19.68 -7.80 0.90
N ARG A 69 18.87 -7.97 -0.15
CA ARG A 69 18.84 -7.06 -1.29
C ARG A 69 17.52 -6.31 -1.34
N ILE A 70 17.59 -5.02 -1.63
CA ILE A 70 16.43 -4.13 -1.74
C ILE A 70 16.41 -3.58 -3.16
N TYR A 71 15.27 -3.69 -3.84
CA TYR A 71 15.09 -3.26 -5.22
C TYR A 71 13.97 -2.21 -5.32
N GLN A 72 14.17 -1.23 -6.21
CA GLN A 72 13.17 -0.22 -6.55
C GLN A 72 11.87 -0.85 -7.02
N ASP A 73 10.77 -0.21 -6.66
CA ASP A 73 9.41 -0.58 -7.02
C ASP A 73 9.09 -0.31 -8.50
N TYR A 74 9.60 0.80 -9.05
CA TYR A 74 9.31 1.22 -10.43
C TYR A 74 10.08 0.43 -11.51
N ASP A 75 11.41 0.32 -11.37
CA ASP A 75 12.27 -0.27 -12.40
C ASP A 75 13.03 -1.53 -11.94
N GLY A 76 12.83 -1.96 -10.69
CA GLY A 76 13.50 -3.13 -10.13
C GLY A 76 15.02 -2.97 -9.94
N SER A 77 15.56 -1.77 -10.08
CA SER A 77 16.98 -1.52 -9.88
C SER A 77 17.40 -1.80 -8.44
N LEU A 78 18.60 -2.36 -8.25
CA LEU A 78 19.15 -2.67 -6.94
C LEU A 78 19.50 -1.36 -6.20
N ILE A 79 18.87 -1.12 -5.06
CA ILE A 79 19.15 0.01 -4.16
C ILE A 79 20.26 -0.35 -3.18
N LEU A 80 20.13 -1.53 -2.57
CA LEU A 80 21.02 -1.98 -1.49
C LEU A 80 21.26 -3.48 -1.60
N ASP A 81 22.51 -3.89 -1.41
CA ASP A 81 22.91 -5.28 -1.18
C ASP A 81 23.89 -5.29 -0.02
N ALA A 82 23.41 -5.69 1.16
CA ALA A 82 24.17 -5.54 2.40
C ALA A 82 23.89 -6.66 3.41
N ASP A 83 24.89 -6.89 4.26
CA ASP A 83 24.78 -7.74 5.44
C ASP A 83 24.31 -6.90 6.64
N PHE A 84 23.34 -7.42 7.37
CA PHE A 84 22.78 -6.84 8.59
C PHE A 84 23.09 -7.75 9.78
N TYR A 85 23.52 -7.17 10.89
CA TYR A 85 23.81 -7.89 12.13
C TYR A 85 22.55 -8.05 12.97
N TYR A 86 22.44 -9.18 13.67
CA TYR A 86 21.46 -9.35 14.72
C TYR A 86 21.81 -8.45 15.91
N VAL A 87 20.91 -7.54 16.27
CA VAL A 87 21.04 -6.68 17.46
C VAL A 87 19.91 -7.04 18.41
N ASP A 88 20.25 -7.34 19.66
CA ASP A 88 19.31 -7.62 20.76
C ASP A 88 18.29 -8.73 20.48
N CYS A 89 18.73 -9.85 19.88
CA CYS A 89 17.89 -11.03 19.61
C CYS A 89 17.70 -11.93 20.83
#